data_AF-I3ZFS4-F1
#
_entry.id   AF-I3ZFS4-F1
#
_cell.length_a   1.000
_cell.length_b   1.000
_cell.length_c   1.000
_cell.angle_alpha   90.00
_cell.angle_beta   90.00
_cell.angle_gamma   90.00
#
_symmetry.space_group_name_H-M   'P 1'
#
loop_
_entity.id
_entity.type
_entity.pdbx_description
1 polymer ?
#
loop_
_entity_poly.entity_id
_entity_poly.type
_entity_poly.pdbx_seq_one_letter_code
_entity_poly.pdbx_strand_id
1 'polypeptide(L)'
;MLPSNRITNALLAVIAVALTAIAARPYVQPTPVAAQSSTFASQAGNADPIYVEPGVYMLRRPEGGQVLGKVTINLRTGNVWGFPTGTPDPYPVTPLDSKPQISHAIPLGRFAVGEADR
;
A
#
# COMPACT_ATOMS: atom_id res chain seq x y z
N MET A 1 -15.45 57.54 -4.14
CA MET A 1 -15.40 56.23 -4.81
C MET A 1 -13.94 55.84 -4.96
N LEU A 2 -13.43 54.95 -4.10
CA LEU A 2 -12.10 54.38 -4.30
C LEU A 2 -12.14 53.50 -5.58
N PRO A 3 -11.17 53.60 -6.48
CA PRO A 3 -11.20 52.89 -7.76
C PRO A 3 -11.17 51.37 -7.49
N SER A 4 -12.27 50.69 -7.84
CA SER A 4 -12.51 49.25 -7.66
C SER A 4 -11.28 48.39 -8.02
N ASN A 5 -10.55 48.77 -9.07
CA ASN A 5 -9.35 48.10 -9.54
C ASN A 5 -8.21 48.02 -8.49
N ARG A 6 -8.04 49.04 -7.64
CA ARG A 6 -6.97 49.02 -6.62
C ARG A 6 -7.26 48.00 -5.51
N ILE A 7 -8.53 47.89 -5.12
CA ILE A 7 -8.96 46.94 -4.08
C ILE A 7 -8.88 45.51 -4.62
N THR A 8 -9.36 45.26 -5.84
CA THR A 8 -9.27 43.95 -6.49
C THR A 8 -7.81 43.51 -6.67
N ASN A 9 -6.92 44.40 -7.12
CA ASN A 9 -5.51 44.07 -7.29
C ASN A 9 -4.82 43.77 -5.94
N ALA A 10 -5.20 44.48 -4.87
CA ALA A 10 -4.70 44.20 -3.53
C ALA A 10 -5.14 42.81 -3.03
N LEU A 11 -6.42 42.45 -3.25
CA LEU A 11 -6.94 41.12 -2.89
C LEU A 11 -6.28 40.00 -3.68
N LEU A 12 -6.06 40.19 -4.98
CA LEU A 12 -5.36 39.22 -5.83
C LEU A 12 -3.90 39.05 -5.38
N ALA A 13 -3.23 40.13 -5.00
CA ALA A 13 -1.86 40.05 -4.48
C ALA A 13 -1.81 39.24 -3.17
N VAL A 14 -2.76 39.45 -2.26
CA VAL A 14 -2.84 38.68 -1.00
C VAL A 14 -3.07 37.19 -1.27
N ILE A 15 -3.99 36.86 -2.17
CA ILE A 15 -4.27 35.47 -2.56
C ILE A 15 -3.04 34.83 -3.21
N ALA A 16 -2.36 35.54 -4.12
CA ALA A 16 -1.16 35.04 -4.78
C ALA A 16 -0.06 34.70 -3.77
N VAL A 17 0.21 35.61 -2.81
CA VAL A 17 1.21 35.37 -1.75
C VAL A 17 0.82 34.18 -0.87
N ALA A 18 -0.45 34.06 -0.48
CA ALA A 18 -0.92 32.94 0.32
C ALA A 18 -0.79 31.60 -0.43
N LEU A 19 -1.13 31.57 -1.72
CA LEU A 19 -0.98 30.37 -2.57
C LEU A 19 0.48 29.98 -2.75
N THR A 20 1.39 30.95 -2.94
CA THR A 20 2.83 30.68 -3.02
C THR A 20 3.36 30.08 -1.72
N ALA A 21 2.92 30.59 -0.56
CA ALA A 21 3.31 30.05 0.74
C ALA A 21 2.84 28.58 0.94
N ILE A 22 1.62 28.25 0.49
CA ILE A 22 1.10 26.88 0.54
C ILE A 22 1.87 25.96 -0.43
N ALA A 23 2.14 26.44 -1.64
CA ALA A 23 2.89 25.68 -2.66
C ALA A 23 4.37 25.47 -2.28
N ALA A 24 4.95 26.35 -1.47
CA ALA A 24 6.30 26.23 -0.95
C ALA A 24 6.44 25.26 0.24
N ARG A 25 5.33 24.90 0.89
CA ARG A 25 5.30 23.98 2.05
C ARG A 25 6.06 22.64 1.85
N PRO A 26 5.94 21.90 0.72
CA PRO A 26 6.66 20.63 0.54
C PRO A 26 8.19 20.78 0.46
N TYR A 27 8.70 21.97 0.16
CA TYR A 27 10.15 22.22 0.10
C TYR A 27 10.76 22.53 1.47
N VAL A 28 9.97 23.08 2.39
CA VAL A 28 10.42 23.49 3.73
C VAL A 28 10.07 22.44 4.79
N GLN A 29 8.98 21.70 4.57
CA GLN A 29 8.57 20.55 5.38
C GLN A 29 8.50 19.34 4.44
N PRO A 30 9.61 18.59 4.28
CA PRO A 30 9.53 17.27 3.68
C PRO A 30 8.45 16.50 4.42
N THR A 31 7.47 15.96 3.71
CA THR A 31 6.45 15.11 4.32
C THR A 31 7.18 14.05 5.12
N PRO A 32 6.97 13.98 6.45
CA PRO A 32 7.58 12.92 7.24
C PRO A 32 7.07 11.62 6.63
N VAL A 33 7.96 10.87 5.99
CA VAL A 33 7.69 9.50 5.56
C VAL A 33 7.70 8.71 6.86
N ALA A 34 6.59 8.76 7.58
CA ALA A 34 6.34 7.78 8.61
C ALA A 34 6.35 6.44 7.87
N ALA A 35 7.19 5.50 8.32
CA ALA A 35 6.96 4.07 8.11
C ALA A 35 5.72 3.67 8.92
N GLN A 36 4.63 4.34 8.61
CA GLN A 36 3.32 4.03 9.08
C GLN A 36 3.03 2.68 8.44
N SER A 37 3.08 1.62 9.24
CA SER A 37 2.34 0.38 9.04
C SER A 37 0.83 0.67 9.09
N SER A 38 0.41 1.69 8.34
CA SER A 38 -0.92 2.11 8.01
C SER A 38 -0.99 2.42 6.51
N THR A 39 -0.15 1.79 5.67
CA THR A 39 -0.34 1.75 4.20
C THR A 39 -1.48 0.80 3.80
N PHE A 40 -2.57 0.82 4.58
CA PHE A 40 -3.94 0.61 4.12
C PHE A 40 -4.88 1.70 4.69
N ALA A 41 -4.35 2.83 5.14
CA ALA A 41 -5.09 3.98 5.62
C ALA A 41 -5.10 5.06 4.52
N SER A 42 -6.22 5.08 3.80
CA SER A 42 -6.99 6.30 3.59
C SER A 42 -6.24 7.55 3.11
N GLN A 43 -5.82 7.55 1.84
CA GLN A 43 -5.81 8.79 1.04
C GLN A 43 -6.46 8.63 -0.34
N ALA A 44 -7.16 7.50 -0.56
CA ALA A 44 -8.07 7.26 -1.67
C ALA A 44 -9.04 6.10 -1.32
N GLY A 45 -9.81 6.21 -0.23
CA GLY A 45 -11.07 5.50 -0.02
C GLY A 45 -11.15 3.97 0.10
N ASN A 46 -10.20 3.16 -0.36
CA ASN A 46 -10.32 1.68 -0.37
C ASN A 46 -8.96 1.00 -0.48
N ALA A 47 -8.26 0.85 0.64
CA ALA A 47 -7.13 -0.07 0.70
C ALA A 47 -7.61 -1.27 1.52
N ASP A 48 -7.66 -2.45 0.91
CA ASP A 48 -8.20 -3.65 1.55
C ASP A 48 -7.32 -4.09 2.73
N PRO A 49 -7.89 -4.49 3.88
CA PRO A 49 -7.10 -4.90 5.03
C PRO A 49 -6.38 -6.22 4.69
N ILE A 50 -5.11 -6.16 4.31
CA ILE A 50 -4.30 -7.33 3.99
C ILE A 50 -3.44 -7.70 5.20
N TYR A 51 -3.58 -8.93 5.67
CA TYR A 51 -2.72 -9.55 6.66
C TYR A 51 -1.70 -10.46 5.97
N VAL A 52 -0.44 -10.38 6.40
CA VAL A 52 0.65 -11.21 5.88
C VAL A 52 1.11 -12.12 7.01
N GLU A 53 1.01 -13.43 6.81
CA GLU A 53 1.43 -14.39 7.83
C GLU A 53 2.94 -14.34 8.06
N PRO A 54 3.40 -14.48 9.32
CA PRO A 54 4.82 -14.56 9.64
C PRO A 54 5.39 -15.90 9.17
N GLY A 55 6.55 -15.86 8.52
CA GLY A 55 7.25 -17.05 8.05
C GLY A 55 6.95 -17.42 6.60
N VAL A 56 7.44 -18.60 6.23
CA VAL A 56 7.32 -19.20 4.89
C VAL A 56 6.80 -20.62 5.08
N TYR A 57 5.77 -20.97 4.32
CA TYR A 57 5.05 -22.22 4.46
C TYR A 57 5.11 -23.02 3.16
N MET A 58 4.95 -24.34 3.27
CA MET A 58 4.81 -25.21 2.11
C MET A 58 3.39 -25.06 1.54
N LEU A 59 3.27 -24.31 0.45
CA LEU A 59 2.02 -24.04 -0.25
C LEU A 59 1.72 -25.15 -1.25
N ARG A 60 0.45 -25.54 -1.34
CA ARG A 60 -0.02 -26.49 -2.35
C ARG A 60 -0.56 -25.75 -3.56
N ARG A 61 -0.04 -26.06 -4.73
CA ARG A 61 -0.49 -25.45 -5.98
C ARG A 61 -1.79 -26.09 -6.49
N PRO A 62 -2.74 -25.32 -7.05
CA PRO A 62 -3.96 -25.86 -7.66
C PRO A 62 -3.68 -26.88 -8.76
N GLU A 63 -2.67 -26.63 -9.59
CA GLU A 63 -2.22 -27.47 -10.69
C GLU A 63 -1.39 -28.69 -10.26
N GLY A 64 -1.11 -28.82 -8.96
CA GLY A 64 -0.32 -29.90 -8.38
C GLY A 64 1.11 -29.49 -8.00
N GLY A 65 1.64 -30.24 -7.03
CA GLY A 65 2.96 -29.97 -6.43
C GLY A 65 2.91 -28.99 -5.25
N GLN A 66 4.08 -28.75 -4.69
CA GLN A 66 4.28 -27.94 -3.50
C GLN A 66 5.39 -26.92 -3.73
N VAL A 67 5.25 -25.74 -3.14
CA VAL A 67 6.24 -24.67 -3.23
C VAL A 67 6.31 -23.90 -1.93
N LEU A 68 7.50 -23.52 -1.50
CA LEU A 68 7.66 -22.61 -0.37
C LEU A 68 7.19 -21.21 -0.76
N GLY A 69 6.40 -20.60 0.11
CA GLY A 69 5.94 -19.25 -0.10
C GLY A 69 5.27 -18.62 1.11
N LYS A 70 4.94 -17.34 0.95
CA LYS A 70 4.34 -16.52 2.01
C LYS A 70 2.84 -16.43 1.83
N VAL A 71 2.09 -16.59 2.91
CA VAL A 71 0.64 -16.53 2.88
C VAL A 71 0.18 -15.10 3.16
N THR A 72 -0.83 -14.67 2.43
CA THR A 72 -1.44 -13.35 2.53
C THR A 72 -2.96 -13.50 2.51
N ILE A 73 -3.63 -12.81 3.42
CA ILE A 73 -5.06 -12.93 3.65
C ILE A 73 -5.70 -11.55 3.54
N ASN A 74 -6.74 -11.42 2.74
CA ASN A 74 -7.61 -10.25 2.75
C ASN A 74 -8.63 -10.41 3.89
N LEU A 75 -8.52 -9.60 4.93
CA LEU A 75 -9.38 -9.67 6.12
C LEU A 75 -10.82 -9.22 5.86
N ARG A 76 -11.09 -8.50 4.75
CA ARG A 76 -12.45 -8.09 4.37
C ARG A 76 -13.21 -9.22 3.70
N THR A 77 -12.56 -9.91 2.77
CA THR A 77 -13.18 -10.95 1.92
C THR A 77 -12.88 -12.36 2.39
N GLY A 78 -11.86 -12.53 3.22
CA GLY A 78 -11.30 -13.82 3.61
C GLY A 78 -10.41 -14.45 2.55
N ASN A 79 -10.21 -13.83 1.38
CA ASN A 79 -9.44 -14.43 0.30
C ASN A 79 -7.99 -14.67 0.72
N VAL A 80 -7.47 -15.85 0.40
CA VAL A 80 -6.12 -16.29 0.76
C VAL A 80 -5.31 -16.50 -0.51
N TRP A 81 -4.15 -15.86 -0.55
CA TRP A 81 -3.17 -16.01 -1.60
C TRP A 81 -1.83 -16.45 -1.02
N GLY A 82 -1.09 -17.20 -1.83
CA GLY A 82 0.27 -17.61 -1.56
C GLY A 82 1.22 -16.98 -2.56
N PHE A 83 2.33 -16.42 -2.08
CA PHE A 83 3.38 -15.85 -2.92
C PHE A 83 4.62 -16.76 -2.85
N PRO A 84 4.93 -17.52 -3.92
CA PRO A 84 6.12 -18.37 -3.97
C PRO A 84 7.41 -17.59 -3.72
N THR A 85 8.18 -18.04 -2.74
CA THR A 85 9.54 -17.56 -2.50
C THR A 85 10.57 -18.52 -3.07
N GLY A 86 10.23 -19.81 -3.19
CA GLY A 86 11.13 -20.87 -3.66
C GLY A 86 12.22 -21.26 -2.65
N THR A 87 12.45 -20.43 -1.63
CA THR A 87 13.40 -20.66 -0.54
C THR A 87 12.72 -20.43 0.81
N PRO A 88 13.37 -20.81 1.93
CA PRO A 88 12.91 -20.46 3.28
C PRO A 88 12.95 -18.96 3.59
N ASP A 89 13.54 -18.13 2.71
CA ASP A 89 13.60 -16.70 2.92
C ASP A 89 12.23 -16.04 2.74
N PRO A 90 11.90 -15.01 3.53
CA PRO A 90 10.58 -14.37 3.53
C PRO A 90 10.29 -13.52 2.28
N TYR A 91 11.22 -13.45 1.34
CA TYR A 91 11.14 -12.69 0.11
C TYR A 91 11.49 -13.58 -1.09
N PRO A 92 10.90 -13.31 -2.28
CA PRO A 92 11.27 -14.04 -3.48
C PRO A 92 12.72 -13.74 -3.84
N VAL A 93 13.55 -14.78 -3.82
CA VAL A 93 14.97 -14.70 -4.15
C VAL A 93 15.33 -15.82 -5.11
N THR A 94 16.26 -15.55 -6.01
CA THR A 94 16.87 -16.57 -6.86
C THR A 94 18.36 -16.62 -6.51
N PRO A 95 18.92 -17.77 -6.11
CA PRO A 95 20.34 -17.86 -5.71
C PRO A 95 21.34 -17.49 -6.82
N LEU A 96 20.87 -17.47 -8.07
CA LEU A 96 21.68 -17.30 -9.28
C LEU A 96 21.55 -15.91 -9.93
N ASP A 97 20.60 -15.07 -9.51
CA ASP A 97 20.39 -13.74 -10.09
C ASP A 97 20.10 -12.72 -8.97
N SER A 98 20.80 -11.59 -8.98
CA SER A 98 20.63 -10.49 -8.03
C SER A 98 19.51 -9.51 -8.42
N LYS A 99 18.83 -9.75 -9.55
CA LYS A 99 17.68 -8.93 -9.96
C LYS A 99 16.51 -9.10 -9.00
N PRO A 100 15.76 -8.02 -8.71
CA PRO A 100 14.50 -8.11 -7.99
C PRO A 100 13.56 -9.11 -8.66
N GLN A 101 13.10 -10.10 -7.89
CA GLN A 101 12.17 -11.11 -8.38
C GLN A 101 10.72 -10.70 -8.08
N ILE A 102 9.83 -10.97 -9.03
CA ILE A 102 8.39 -10.75 -8.87
C ILE A 102 7.74 -12.10 -8.61
N SER A 103 7.16 -12.27 -7.42
CA SER A 103 6.35 -13.44 -7.11
C SER A 103 4.91 -13.21 -7.54
N HIS A 104 4.35 -14.13 -8.33
CA HIS A 104 2.94 -14.12 -8.69
C HIS A 104 2.10 -14.85 -7.64
N ALA A 105 0.93 -14.28 -7.31
CA ALA A 105 0.02 -14.83 -6.33
C ALA A 105 -0.62 -16.14 -6.84
N ILE A 106 -0.68 -17.14 -5.96
CA ILE A 106 -1.41 -18.39 -6.15
C ILE A 106 -2.68 -18.31 -5.29
N PRO A 107 -3.87 -18.53 -5.84
CA PRO A 107 -5.08 -18.63 -5.04
C PRO A 107 -5.04 -19.90 -4.17
N LEU A 108 -5.11 -19.75 -2.85
CA LEU A 108 -5.10 -20.87 -1.90
C LEU A 108 -6.50 -21.20 -1.37
N GLY A 109 -7.39 -20.21 -1.35
CA GLY A 109 -8.77 -20.39 -0.90
C GLY A 109 -9.37 -19.13 -0.32
N ARG A 110 -10.34 -19.31 0.57
CA ARG A 110 -11.04 -18.21 1.25
C ARG A 110 -11.50 -18.66 2.64
N PHE A 111 -11.26 -17.85 3.66
CA PHE A 111 -11.87 -17.99 4.98
C PHE A 111 -13.29 -17.42 5.00
N ALA A 112 -14.22 -18.10 5.66
CA ALA A 112 -15.57 -17.59 5.91
C ALA A 112 -15.54 -16.64 7.12
N VAL A 113 -14.94 -15.47 6.96
CA VAL A 113 -14.68 -14.52 8.08
C VAL A 113 -15.95 -14.17 8.87
N GLY A 114 -17.10 -14.08 8.20
CA GLY A 114 -18.40 -13.81 8.85
C GLY A 114 -18.95 -14.93 9.74
N GLU A 115 -18.32 -16.11 9.77
CA GLU A 115 -18.66 -17.19 10.71
C GLU A 115 -17.92 -17.07 12.04
N ALA A 116 -16.83 -16.28 12.11
CA ALA A 116 -16.02 -16.13 13.32
C ALA A 116 -16.71 -15.32 14.44
N ASP A 117 -17.74 -14.53 14.09
CA ASP A 117 -18.48 -13.66 15.01
C ASP A 117 -19.75 -14.31 15.60
N ARG A 118 -19.93 -15.64 15.46
CA ARG A 118 -21.11 -16.38 15.96
C ARG A 118 -20.86 -17.12 17.26
#